data_AF-A0A3D1K5R0-F1
#
_entry.id   AF-A0A3D1K5R0-F1
#
_cell.length_a   1.000
_cell.length_b   1.000
_cell.length_c   1.000
_cell.angle_alpha   90.00
_cell.angle_beta   90.00
_cell.angle_gamma   90.00
#
_symmetry.space_group_name_H-M   'P 1'
#
loop_
_entity.id
_entity.type
_entity.pdbx_description
1 polymer ?
#
loop_
_entity_poly.entity_id
_entity_poly.type
_entity_poly.pdbx_seq_one_letter_code
_entity_poly.pdbx_strand_id
1 'polypeptide(L)' 'MYNSTETLPLPVMGVERKTIPVACPWCDKIFGVAKLEIEGSRKIAPVHKICKTCFEFVNQGIIKDNG' A
#
# COMPACT_ATOMS: atom_id res chain seq x y z
N MET A 1 -48.32 16.96 -8.29
CA MET A 1 -47.64 17.62 -7.17
C MET A 1 -46.48 16.73 -6.74
N TYR A 2 -45.26 17.24 -6.93
CA TYR A 2 -43.93 16.80 -6.47
C TYR A 2 -43.70 15.32 -6.07
N ASN A 3 -43.01 14.58 -6.94
CA ASN A 3 -42.21 13.41 -6.56
C ASN A 3 -40.95 13.91 -5.83
N SER A 4 -40.97 13.91 -4.50
CA SER A 4 -39.81 14.28 -3.69
C SER A 4 -38.87 13.09 -3.53
N THR A 5 -38.00 12.85 -4.51
CA THR A 5 -36.79 12.05 -4.26
C THR A 5 -35.83 12.88 -3.42
N GLU A 6 -35.82 12.61 -2.12
CA GLU A 6 -34.82 13.18 -1.19
C GLU A 6 -33.43 12.71 -1.59
N THR A 7 -32.56 13.66 -1.95
CA THR A 7 -31.15 13.37 -2.20
C THR A 7 -30.42 13.52 -0.87
N LEU A 8 -30.13 12.39 -0.21
CA LEU A 8 -29.33 12.40 1.01
C LEU A 8 -27.89 12.85 0.66
N PRO A 9 -27.37 13.95 1.22
CA PRO A 9 -26.00 14.35 1.00
C PRO A 9 -25.09 13.31 1.67
N LEU A 10 -24.44 12.45 0.89
CA LEU A 10 -23.38 11.60 1.37
C LEU A 10 -22.24 12.51 1.85
N PRO A 11 -21.79 12.39 3.11
CA PRO A 11 -20.74 13.26 3.64
C PRO A 11 -19.49 13.15 2.77
N VAL A 12 -18.98 14.33 2.40
CA VAL A 12 -17.82 14.52 1.53
C VAL A 12 -16.65 13.70 2.05
N MET A 13 -16.10 12.89 1.14
CA MET A 13 -15.01 11.93 1.31
C MET A 13 -13.95 12.37 2.34
N GLY A 14 -14.01 11.79 3.54
CA GLY A 14 -12.93 11.90 4.52
C GLY A 14 -11.73 11.06 4.12
N VAL A 15 -10.54 11.47 4.55
CA VAL A 15 -9.33 10.65 4.44
C VAL A 15 -9.45 9.48 5.43
N GLU A 16 -9.64 8.27 4.91
CA GLU A 16 -9.68 7.05 5.71
C GLU A 16 -8.24 6.55 5.93
N ARG A 17 -7.85 6.33 7.20
CA ARG A 17 -6.52 5.79 7.55
C ARG A 17 -6.64 4.31 7.88
N LYS A 18 -6.00 3.46 7.08
CA LYS A 18 -5.91 2.01 7.31
C LYS A 18 -4.48 1.59 7.61
N THR A 19 -4.33 0.52 8.37
CA THR A 19 -3.05 -0.19 8.51
C THR A 19 -3.15 -1.47 7.70
N ILE A 20 -2.20 -1.69 6.79
CA ILE A 20 -2.18 -2.87 5.92
C ILE A 20 -0.83 -3.59 6.03
N PRO A 21 -0.81 -4.93 5.92
CA PRO A 21 0.45 -5.66 5.82
C PRO A 21 1.19 -5.30 4.54
N VAL A 22 2.52 -5.22 4.63
CA VAL A 22 3.42 -5.01 3.50
C VAL A 22 4.03 -6.36 3.13
N ALA A 23 3.67 -6.85 1.95
CA ALA A 23 4.23 -8.06 1.36
C ALA A 23 5.38 -7.71 0.41
N CYS A 24 6.43 -8.53 0.43
CA CYS A 24 7.54 -8.42 -0.52
C CYS A 24 7.10 -8.99 -1.87
N PRO A 25 7.20 -8.24 -2.98
CA PRO A 25 6.77 -8.73 -4.30
C PRO A 25 7.68 -9.83 -4.88
N TRP A 26 8.81 -10.15 -4.23
CA TRP A 26 9.76 -11.16 -4.73
C TRP A 26 9.66 -12.51 -4.03
N CYS A 27 9.17 -12.53 -2.78
CA CYS A 27 9.11 -13.77 -1.99
C CYS A 27 7.78 -13.93 -1.25
N ASP A 28 6.82 -13.03 -1.49
CA ASP A 28 5.49 -12.97 -0.90
C ASP A 28 5.43 -12.93 0.64
N LYS A 29 6.57 -12.82 1.32
CA LYS A 29 6.64 -12.70 2.77
C LYS A 29 6.16 -11.32 3.23
N ILE A 30 5.32 -11.31 4.25
CA ILE A 30 4.97 -10.10 5.01
C ILE A 30 6.16 -9.74 5.92
N PHE A 31 6.63 -8.50 5.85
CA PHE A 31 7.79 -8.04 6.61
C PHE A 31 7.56 -6.72 7.36
N GLY A 32 6.33 -6.21 7.33
CA GLY A 32 5.97 -5.00 8.04
C GLY A 32 4.51 -4.63 7.83
N VAL A 33 4.14 -3.48 8.39
CA VAL A 33 2.83 -2.85 8.20
C VAL A 33 3.03 -1.43 7.71
N ALA A 34 2.14 -0.96 6.85
CA ALA A 34 2.12 0.41 6.35
C ALA A 34 0.79 1.08 6.69
N LYS A 35 0.87 2.36 7.03
CA LYS A 35 -0.31 3.22 7.10
C LYS A 35 -0.67 3.64 5.67
N LEU A 36 -1.86 3.28 5.24
CA LEU A 36 -2.44 3.65 3.96
C LEU A 36 -3.50 4.71 4.21
N GLU A 37 -3.30 5.89 3.65
CA GLU A 37 -4.35 6.90 3.56
C GLU A 37 -5.13 6.67 2.26
N ILE A 38 -6.46 6.66 2.36
CA ILE A 38 -7.39 6.49 1.24
C ILE A 38 -8.26 7.74 1.19
N GLU A 39 -8.14 8.50 0.11
CA GLU A 39 -9.01 9.63 -0.16
C GLU A 39 -9.86 9.27 -1.38
N GLY A 40 -11.18 9.14 -1.20
CA GLY A 40 -12.09 9.00 -2.34
C GLY A 40 -11.78 7.87 -3.30
N SER A 41 -11.49 6.66 -2.79
CA SER A 41 -11.06 5.48 -3.57
C SER A 41 -9.63 5.51 -4.12
N ARG A 42 -8.87 6.61 -3.94
CA ARG A 42 -7.46 6.69 -4.38
C ARG A 42 -6.52 6.33 -3.24
N LYS A 43 -5.64 5.36 -3.49
CA LYS A 43 -4.53 5.01 -2.61
C LYS A 43 -3.41 6.03 -2.82
N ILE A 44 -3.08 6.83 -1.80
CA ILE A 44 -2.08 7.90 -1.88
C ILE A 44 -0.70 7.50 -1.34
N ALA A 45 -0.57 6.33 -0.71
CA ALA A 45 0.72 5.86 -0.17
C ALA A 45 1.30 4.66 -0.94
N PRO A 46 2.62 4.63 -1.20
CA PRO A 46 3.28 3.49 -1.82
C PRO A 46 3.30 2.29 -0.87
N VAL A 47 2.71 1.17 -1.32
CA VAL A 47 2.54 -0.04 -0.50
C VAL A 47 3.66 -1.07 -0.74
N HIS A 48 4.47 -0.89 -1.78
CA HIS A 48 5.36 -1.96 -2.27
C HIS A 48 6.79 -1.64 -1.86
N LYS A 49 7.39 -2.52 -1.06
CA LYS A 49 8.78 -2.47 -0.61
C LYS A 49 9.38 -3.87 -0.74
N ILE A 50 10.68 -3.95 -1.05
CA ILE A 50 11.42 -5.22 -1.06
C ILE A 50 11.82 -5.54 0.40
N CYS A 51 11.67 -6.78 0.84
CA CYS A 51 12.08 -7.16 2.19
C CYS A 51 13.62 -7.17 2.33
N LYS A 52 14.11 -6.99 3.56
CA LYS A 52 15.54 -6.95 3.87
C LYS A 52 16.30 -8.16 3.31
N THR A 53 15.75 -9.37 3.47
CA THR A 53 16.38 -10.61 2.96
C THR A 53 16.55 -10.61 1.44
N CYS A 54 15.52 -10.20 0.71
CA CYS A 54 15.57 -10.11 -0.75
C CYS A 54 16.53 -9.01 -1.23
N PHE A 55 16.55 -7.88 -0.53
CA PHE A 55 17.49 -6.80 -0.80
C PHE A 55 18.94 -7.23 -0.56
N GLU A 56 19.22 -7.89 0.56
CA GLU A 56 20.55 -8.42 0.89
C GLU A 56 21.01 -9.48 -0.10
N PHE A 57 20.12 -10.38 -0.56
CA PHE A 57 20.47 -11.40 -1.55
C PHE A 57 21.03 -10.78 -2.85
N VAL A 58 20.37 -9.73 -3.36
CA VAL A 58 20.84 -9.03 -4.56
C VAL A 58 22.10 -8.22 -4.29
N ASN A 59 22.18 -7.57 -3.13
CA ASN A 59 23.33 -6.74 -2.79
C ASN A 59 24.60 -7.57 -2.49
N GLN A 60 24.45 -8.82 -2.03
CA GLN A 60 25.55 -9.77 -1.85
C GLN A 60 26.04 -10.37 -3.17
N GLY A 61 25.18 -10.41 -4.19
CA GLY A 61 25.56 -10.85 -5.54
C GLY A 61 26.55 -9.91 -6.25
N ILE A 62 26.60 -8.64 -5.85
CA ILE A 62 27.50 -7.62 -6.47
C ILE A 62 28.96 -7.79 -6.00
N ILE A 63 29.23 -8.53 -4.92
CA ILE A 63 30.58 -8.61 -4.30
C ILE A 63 31.33 -9.91 -4.69
N LYS A 64 30.71 -10.83 -5.45
CA LYS A 64 31.28 -12.16 -5.75
C LYS A 64 31.72 -12.39 -7.21
N ASP A 65 32.10 -11.36 -7.94
CA ASP A 65 32.85 -11.53 -9.19
C ASP A 65 34.26 -10.96 -9.02
N ASN A 66 35.16 -11.78 -8.46
CA ASN A 66 36.61 -11.69 -8.68
C ASN A 66 37.16 -13.11 -8.47
N GLY A 67 36.88 -13.97 -9.45
CA GLY A 67 37.62 -15.21 -9.70
C GLY A 67 38.75 -14.94 -10.69
#